data_AF-A0A2H9L4S7-F1
#
_entry.id   AF-A0A2H9L4S7-F1
#
_cell.length_a   1.000
_cell.length_b   1.000
_cell.length_c   1.000
_cell.angle_alpha   90.00
_cell.angle_beta   90.00
_cell.angle_gamma   90.00
#
_symmetry.space_group_name_H-M   'P 1'
#
loop_
_entity.id
_entity.type
_entity.pdbx_description
1 polymer ?
#
loop_
_entity_poly.entity_id
_entity_poly.type
_entity_poly.pdbx_seq_one_letter_code
_entity_poly.pdbx_strand_id
1 'polypeptide(L)'
;MEKPQRSFSAQTADGSGGIDVFEEHITLRLGKRARDVKKGYVESLTKKGSLALGKVEAELAYYDMLGSRETVVFAMHEADFRGLKSILGK
;
A
#
# COMPACT_ATOMS: atom_id res chain seq x y z
N MET A 1 13.94 3.20 -16.87
CA MET A 1 13.04 3.26 -15.70
C MET A 1 12.05 2.12 -15.83
N GLU A 2 11.97 1.26 -14.83
CA GLU A 2 10.93 0.23 -14.77
C GLU A 2 9.56 0.92 -14.72
N LYS A 3 8.58 0.41 -15.48
CA LYS A 3 7.21 0.94 -15.45
C LYS A 3 6.41 0.11 -14.45
N PRO A 4 5.60 0.76 -13.58
CA PRO A 4 4.73 0.00 -12.70
C PRO A 4 3.72 -0.82 -13.52
N GLN A 5 3.52 -2.06 -13.11
CA GLN A 5 2.48 -2.94 -13.66
C GLN A 5 1.10 -2.40 -13.33
N ARG A 6 0.97 -1.76 -12.15
CA ARG A 6 -0.27 -1.13 -11.70
C ARG A 6 0.03 -0.02 -10.69
N SER A 7 -0.84 0.98 -10.65
CA SER A 7 -0.78 2.05 -9.66
C SER A 7 -2.15 2.21 -9.01
N PHE A 8 -2.14 2.41 -7.70
CA PHE A 8 -3.35 2.66 -6.90
C PHE A 8 -3.25 4.02 -6.22
N SER A 9 -4.35 4.78 -6.24
CA SER A 9 -4.44 6.03 -5.49
C SER A 9 -4.71 5.74 -4.03
N ALA A 10 -3.99 6.42 -3.13
CA ALA A 10 -4.16 6.27 -1.69
C ALA A 10 -3.95 7.62 -0.99
N GLN A 11 -4.52 7.75 0.21
CA GLN A 11 -4.52 8.99 0.98
C GLN A 11 -4.10 8.69 2.42
N THR A 12 -3.22 9.53 2.95
CA THR A 12 -2.81 9.51 4.36
C THR A 12 -3.23 10.82 5.01
N ALA A 13 -3.13 10.91 6.34
CA ALA A 13 -3.34 12.18 7.04
C ALA A 13 -2.41 13.30 6.53
N ASP A 14 -1.20 12.93 6.08
CA ASP A 14 -0.17 13.85 5.60
C ASP A 14 -0.32 14.25 4.13
N GLY A 15 -1.28 13.67 3.40
CA GLY A 15 -1.55 14.03 1.99
C GLY A 15 -1.97 12.87 1.10
N SER A 16 -2.24 13.21 -0.16
CA SER A 16 -2.54 12.26 -1.23
C SER A 16 -1.28 11.66 -1.83
N GLY A 17 -1.39 10.41 -2.29
CA GLY A 17 -0.28 9.64 -2.77
C GLY A 17 -0.75 8.42 -3.56
N GLY A 18 0.08 7.40 -3.57
CA GLY A 18 -0.27 6.14 -4.23
C GLY A 18 0.66 4.99 -3.90
N ILE A 19 0.27 3.82 -4.40
CA ILE A 19 1.03 2.58 -4.30
C ILE A 19 1.26 2.10 -5.71
N ASP A 20 2.51 2.12 -6.14
CA ASP A 20 2.93 1.57 -7.42
C ASP A 20 3.39 0.13 -7.21
N VAL A 21 2.96 -0.75 -8.09
CA VAL A 21 3.28 -2.18 -8.02
C VAL A 21 4.16 -2.55 -9.19
N PHE A 22 5.33 -3.09 -8.88
CA PHE A 22 6.33 -3.61 -9.81
C PHE A 22 6.34 -5.13 -9.75
N GLU A 23 7.25 -5.78 -10.48
CA GLU A 23 7.33 -7.25 -10.47
C GLU A 23 7.67 -7.79 -9.08
N GLU A 24 8.75 -7.27 -8.47
CA GLU A 24 9.31 -7.78 -7.21
C GLU A 24 8.98 -6.93 -5.96
N HIS A 25 8.55 -5.69 -6.16
CA HIS A 25 8.37 -4.72 -5.08
C HIS A 25 7.14 -3.83 -5.29
N ILE A 26 6.82 -3.06 -4.25
CA ILE A 26 5.89 -1.94 -4.31
C ILE A 26 6.61 -0.66 -3.90
N THR A 27 6.22 0.46 -4.47
CA THR A 27 6.64 1.79 -4.02
C THR A 27 5.46 2.48 -3.36
N LEU A 28 5.59 2.74 -2.07
CA LEU A 28 4.65 3.50 -1.26
C LEU A 28 4.97 4.98 -1.40
N ARG A 29 4.26 5.70 -2.28
CA ARG A 29 4.33 7.16 -2.39
C ARG A 29 3.34 7.79 -1.41
N LEU A 30 3.48 7.48 -0.12
CA LEU A 30 2.55 7.89 0.94
C LEU A 30 3.26 8.83 1.92
N GLY A 31 2.66 9.98 2.21
CA GLY A 31 3.27 11.02 3.05
C GLY A 31 4.45 11.73 2.37
N LYS A 32 5.49 12.08 3.14
CA LYS A 32 6.59 12.94 2.68
C LYS A 32 7.70 12.22 1.90
N ARG A 33 7.78 10.89 1.94
CA ARG A 33 8.85 10.11 1.30
C ARG A 33 8.29 8.85 0.65
N ALA A 34 8.76 8.56 -0.56
CA ALA A 34 8.54 7.28 -1.19
C ALA A 34 9.34 6.19 -0.47
N ARG A 35 8.75 5.00 -0.33
CA ARG A 35 9.40 3.82 0.26
C ARG A 35 9.25 2.63 -0.66
N ASP A 36 10.36 1.96 -0.98
CA ASP A 36 10.33 0.72 -1.74
C ASP A 36 10.28 -0.47 -0.78
N VAL A 37 9.32 -1.36 -0.98
CA VAL A 37 9.07 -2.52 -0.13
C VAL A 37 9.01 -3.75 -1.02
N LYS A 38 9.90 -4.73 -0.79
CA LYS A 38 9.83 -6.02 -1.48
C LYS A 38 8.49 -6.70 -1.18
N LYS A 39 7.83 -7.28 -2.18
CA LYS A 39 6.54 -7.95 -1.97
C LYS A 39 6.65 -9.08 -0.94
N GLY A 40 7.76 -9.82 -0.95
CA GLY A 40 8.05 -10.85 0.05
C GLY A 40 8.17 -10.36 1.49
N TYR A 41 8.42 -9.06 1.70
CA TYR A 41 8.48 -8.45 3.03
C TYR A 41 7.15 -7.91 3.50
N VAL A 42 6.14 -7.85 2.63
CA VAL A 42 4.78 -7.52 3.03
C VAL A 42 4.27 -8.64 3.92
N GLU A 43 3.91 -8.29 5.14
CA GLU A 43 3.33 -9.22 6.11
C GLU A 43 1.82 -9.35 5.86
N SER A 44 1.10 -8.22 5.83
CA SER A 44 -0.36 -8.22 5.66
C SER A 44 -0.89 -6.92 5.06
N LEU A 45 -2.07 -7.01 4.43
CA LEU A 45 -2.89 -5.87 4.02
C LEU A 45 -4.32 -6.07 4.56
N THR A 46 -4.69 -5.25 5.54
CA THR A 46 -5.90 -5.43 6.36
C THR A 46 -6.84 -4.24 6.23
N LYS A 47 -8.14 -4.49 6.04
CA LYS A 47 -9.18 -3.46 6.12
C LYS A 47 -9.46 -3.16 7.60
N LYS A 48 -9.22 -1.93 8.03
CA LYS A 48 -9.48 -1.45 9.40
C LYS A 48 -10.90 -0.91 9.56
N GLY A 49 -11.43 -0.29 8.51
CA GLY A 49 -12.76 0.29 8.54
C GLY A 49 -13.29 0.64 7.16
N SER A 50 -14.58 0.96 7.12
CA SER A 50 -15.23 1.54 5.94
C SER A 50 -15.29 3.06 6.11
N LEU A 51 -15.04 3.79 5.02
CA LEU A 51 -15.10 5.24 4.95
C LEU A 51 -16.21 5.67 3.97
N ALA A 52 -16.52 6.96 3.96
CA ALA A 52 -17.49 7.52 3.02
C ALA A 52 -17.02 7.33 1.56
N LEU A 53 -17.99 7.42 0.62
CA LEU A 53 -17.75 7.41 -0.83
C LEU A 53 -17.05 6.12 -1.34
N GLY A 54 -17.36 4.96 -0.74
CA GLY A 54 -16.83 3.67 -1.19
C GLY A 54 -15.31 3.50 -0.95
N LYS A 55 -14.76 4.27 0.01
CA LYS A 55 -13.39 4.12 0.46
C LYS A 55 -13.30 3.21 1.68
N VAL A 56 -12.11 2.70 1.92
CA VAL A 56 -11.77 1.90 3.10
C VAL A 56 -10.51 2.45 3.72
N GLU A 57 -10.41 2.33 5.04
CA GLU A 57 -9.15 2.49 5.74
C GLU A 57 -8.42 1.14 5.72
N ALA A 58 -7.20 1.14 5.22
CA ALA A 58 -6.35 -0.03 5.09
C ALA A 58 -5.06 0.16 5.89
N GLU A 59 -4.58 -0.91 6.50
CA GLU A 59 -3.27 -1.00 7.12
C GLU A 59 -2.43 -2.01 6.35
N LEU A 60 -1.26 -1.57 5.88
CA LEU A 60 -0.24 -2.42 5.31
C LEU A 60 0.89 -2.60 6.35
N ALA A 61 1.16 -3.84 6.72
CA ALA A 61 2.30 -4.21 7.56
C ALA A 61 3.39 -4.86 6.70
N TYR A 62 4.65 -4.49 6.93
CA TYR A 62 5.81 -5.02 6.22
C TYR A 62 7.06 -5.01 7.09
N TYR A 63 8.07 -5.78 6.70
CA TYR A 63 9.39 -5.71 7.31
C TYR A 63 10.32 -4.82 6.47
N ASP A 64 11.06 -3.94 7.12
CA ASP A 64 12.09 -3.15 6.46
C ASP A 64 13.36 -3.98 6.19
N MET A 65 14.38 -3.35 5.58
CA MET A 65 15.64 -4.03 5.26
C MET A 65 16.45 -4.48 6.49
N LEU A 66 16.14 -3.94 7.67
CA LEU A 66 16.78 -4.29 8.95
C LEU A 66 15.98 -5.35 9.73
N GLY A 67 14.85 -5.81 9.17
CA GLY A 67 13.95 -6.77 9.82
C GLY A 67 13.02 -6.12 10.86
N SER A 68 12.92 -4.80 10.89
CA SER A 68 11.97 -4.08 11.75
C SER A 68 10.59 -4.11 11.11
N ARG A 69 9.57 -4.41 11.91
CA ARG A 69 8.17 -4.41 11.46
C ARG A 69 7.64 -2.98 11.42
N GLU A 70 7.23 -2.56 10.24
CA GLU A 70 6.64 -1.26 9.94
C GLU A 70 5.15 -1.41 9.59
N THR A 71 4.38 -0.36 9.87
CA THR A 71 2.98 -0.26 9.43
C THR A 71 2.71 1.09 8.78
N VAL A 72 1.84 1.08 7.79
CA VAL A 72 1.30 2.31 7.21
C VAL A 72 -0.21 2.19 7.09
N VAL A 73 -0.92 3.22 7.54
CA VAL A 73 -2.37 3.34 7.44
C VAL A 73 -2.71 4.36 6.37
N PHE A 74 -3.63 4.00 5.47
CA PHE A 74 -4.05 4.85 4.37
C PHE A 74 -5.50 4.54 3.97
N ALA A 75 -6.16 5.54 3.37
CA ALA A 75 -7.47 5.41 2.76
C ALA A 75 -7.34 5.17 1.25
N MET A 76 -8.14 4.25 0.70
CA MET A 76 -8.21 4.00 -0.74
C MET A 76 -9.61 3.51 -1.14
N HIS A 77 -9.91 3.44 -2.44
CA HIS A 77 -11.19 2.85 -2.89
C HIS A 77 -11.26 1.35 -2.56
N GLU A 78 -12.44 0.84 -2.23
CA GLU A 78 -12.62 -0.58 -1.89
C GLU A 78 -12.27 -1.53 -3.05
N ALA A 79 -12.52 -1.11 -4.29
CA ALA A 79 -12.11 -1.88 -5.47
C ALA A 79 -10.58 -1.95 -5.58
N ASP A 80 -9.88 -0.85 -5.32
CA ASP A 80 -8.42 -0.78 -5.37
C ASP A 80 -7.79 -1.58 -4.23
N PHE A 81 -8.39 -1.54 -3.03
CA PHE A 81 -7.97 -2.39 -1.90
C PHE A 81 -8.02 -3.87 -2.28
N ARG A 82 -9.13 -4.33 -2.86
CA ARG A 82 -9.28 -5.73 -3.32
C ARG A 82 -8.26 -6.08 -4.41
N GLY A 83 -8.02 -5.16 -5.34
CA GLY A 83 -7.01 -5.32 -6.39
C GLY A 83 -5.59 -5.45 -5.84
N LEU A 84 -5.20 -4.55 -4.94
CA LEU A 84 -3.89 -4.57 -4.30
C LEU A 84 -3.70 -5.83 -3.44
N LYS A 85 -4.72 -6.21 -2.66
CA LYS A 85 -4.70 -7.40 -1.82
C LYS A 85 -4.49 -8.68 -2.64
N SER A 86 -5.19 -8.82 -3.76
CA SER A 86 -5.01 -9.92 -4.70
C SER A 86 -3.58 -10.00 -5.25
N ILE A 87 -3.00 -8.86 -5.65
CA ILE A 87 -1.63 -8.82 -6.20
C ILE A 87 -0.58 -9.18 -5.16
N LEU A 88 -0.76 -8.76 -3.90
CA LEU A 88 0.17 -9.06 -2.82
C LEU A 88 0.01 -10.48 -2.27
N GLY A 89 -1.08 -11.18 -2.59
CA GLY A 89 -1.39 -12.51 -2.07
C GLY A 89 -1.58 -12.53 -0.56
N LYS A 90 -2.11 -11.44 0.02
CA LYS A 90 -2.34 -11.26 1.47
C LYS A 90 -3.81 -11.14 1.80
#